data_AF-A0A976P3A5-F1
#
_entry.id   AF-A0A976P3A5-F1
#
_cell.length_a   1.000
_cell.length_b   1.000
_cell.length_c   1.000
_cell.angle_alpha   90.00
_cell.angle_beta   90.00
_cell.angle_gamma   90.00
#
_symmetry.space_group_name_H-M   'P 1'
#
loop_
_entity.id
_entity.type
_entity.pdbx_description
1 polymer ?
#
loop_
_entity_poly.entity_id
_entity_poly.type
_entity_poly.pdbx_seq_one_letter_code
_entity_poly.pdbx_strand_id
1 'polypeptide(L)'
;MIKHLEAIKGTPAYENVVRELNILGRKKEFFGCRYRWSELVSFAMYLNDFNNQLAGEPSEYIETVLRPFNEQELDFIFSIKHALKQGDKPTLDKLYQQVAVNIARVKRICARYTDIKTKLKTTLVGEN
;
A
#
# COMPACT_ATOMS: atom_id res chain seq x y z
N MET A 1 -1.13 -1.96 7.48
CA MET A 1 -0.16 -2.44 6.47
C MET A 1 -0.58 -3.81 5.93
N ILE A 2 -0.21 -4.18 4.70
CA ILE A 2 -0.46 -5.53 4.17
C ILE A 2 0.34 -6.55 5.02
N LYS A 3 -0.37 -7.45 5.73
CA LYS A 3 0.22 -8.43 6.66
C LYS A 3 1.42 -9.23 6.08
N HIS A 4 1.44 -9.49 4.77
CA HIS A 4 2.51 -10.24 4.12
C HIS A 4 3.81 -9.44 3.99
N LEU A 5 3.72 -8.12 3.75
CA LEU A 5 4.88 -7.22 3.74
C LEU A 5 5.44 -7.03 5.16
N GLU A 6 4.53 -6.93 6.13
CA GLU A 6 4.88 -6.78 7.54
C GLU A 6 5.60 -8.03 8.07
N ALA A 7 5.13 -9.23 7.72
CA ALA A 7 5.72 -10.50 8.13
C ALA A 7 7.17 -10.71 7.64
N ILE A 8 7.57 -10.05 6.56
CA ILE A 8 8.93 -10.16 6.00
C ILE A 8 9.80 -8.95 6.34
N LYS A 9 9.26 -7.93 7.01
CA LYS A 9 9.97 -6.68 7.31
C LYS A 9 11.27 -6.95 8.07
N GLY A 10 12.36 -6.28 7.66
CA GLY A 10 13.69 -6.48 8.24
C GLY A 10 14.44 -7.73 7.74
N THR A 11 13.86 -8.49 6.81
CA THR A 11 14.56 -9.61 6.16
C THR A 11 15.12 -9.21 4.78
N PRO A 12 16.11 -9.94 4.22
CA PRO A 12 16.56 -9.72 2.84
C PRO A 12 15.44 -9.89 1.79
N ALA A 13 14.39 -10.66 2.10
CA ALA A 13 13.24 -10.80 1.22
C ALA A 13 12.46 -9.48 1.10
N TYR A 14 12.38 -8.69 2.18
CA TYR A 14 11.71 -7.39 2.17
C TYR A 14 12.35 -6.43 1.17
N GLU A 15 13.68 -6.31 1.15
CA GLU A 15 14.37 -5.41 0.22
C GLU A 15 14.13 -5.78 -1.25
N ASN A 16 14.14 -7.08 -1.56
CA ASN A 16 13.86 -7.57 -2.91
C ASN A 16 12.40 -7.34 -3.31
N VAL A 17 11.46 -7.59 -2.40
CA VAL A 17 10.03 -7.30 -2.61
C VAL A 17 9.82 -5.80 -2.84
N VAL A 18 10.39 -4.93 -2.00
CA VAL A 18 10.29 -3.47 -2.15
C VAL A 18 10.88 -3.01 -3.48
N ARG A 19 12.05 -3.56 -3.89
CA ARG A 19 12.65 -3.23 -5.19
C ARG A 19 11.72 -3.59 -6.35
N GLU A 20 11.13 -4.78 -6.35
CA GLU A 20 10.21 -5.19 -7.42
C GLU A 20 8.93 -4.34 -7.43
N LEU A 21 8.34 -4.07 -6.26
CA LEU A 21 7.17 -3.21 -6.15
C LEU A 21 7.46 -1.78 -6.67
N ASN A 22 8.65 -1.25 -6.41
CA ASN A 22 9.07 0.05 -6.93
C ASN A 22 9.25 0.03 -8.47
N ILE A 23 9.77 -1.05 -9.04
CA ILE A 23 9.86 -1.21 -10.51
C ILE A 23 8.46 -1.24 -11.13
N LEU A 24 7.53 -1.99 -10.56
CA LEU A 24 6.14 -2.04 -11.02
C LEU A 24 5.44 -0.68 -10.87
N GLY A 25 5.75 0.05 -9.79
CA GLY A 25 5.34 1.44 -9.56
C GLY A 25 5.77 2.39 -10.66
N ARG A 26 7.05 2.33 -11.07
CA ARG A 26 7.58 3.16 -12.17
C ARG A 26 6.93 2.85 -13.51
N LYS A 27 6.51 1.60 -13.74
CA LYS A 27 5.79 1.19 -14.95
C LYS A 27 4.30 1.55 -14.95
N LYS A 28 3.79 2.18 -13.88
CA LYS A 28 2.35 2.47 -13.67
C LYS A 28 1.46 1.22 -13.70
N GLU A 29 2.03 0.03 -13.59
CA GLU A 29 1.29 -1.25 -13.56
C GLU A 29 0.75 -1.58 -12.16
N PHE A 30 1.22 -0.87 -11.16
CA PHE A 30 0.98 -1.11 -9.75
C PHE A 30 1.12 0.24 -9.05
N PHE A 31 0.22 0.57 -8.13
CA PHE A 31 0.51 1.61 -7.15
C PHE A 31 0.91 0.91 -5.87
N GLY A 32 1.95 1.43 -5.21
CA GLY A 32 2.56 0.90 -4.00
C GLY A 32 1.62 0.90 -2.80
N CYS A 33 0.51 0.17 -2.85
CA CYS A 33 -0.44 0.11 -1.76
C CYS A 33 0.16 -0.72 -0.64
N ARG A 34 0.75 -0.05 0.35
CA ARG A 34 1.24 -0.72 1.58
C ARG A 34 0.10 -0.99 2.56
N TYR A 35 -1.09 -0.47 2.32
CA TYR A 35 -2.20 -0.41 3.27
C TYR A 35 -3.40 -1.23 2.81
N ARG A 36 -4.24 -1.65 3.77
CA ARG A 36 -5.53 -2.28 3.49
C ARG A 36 -6.55 -1.24 3.05
N TRP A 37 -7.57 -1.65 2.31
CA TRP A 37 -8.69 -0.78 1.93
C TRP A 37 -9.28 -0.02 3.12
N SER A 38 -9.55 -0.72 4.23
CA SER A 38 -10.08 -0.09 5.45
C SER A 38 -9.17 1.01 6.00
N GLU A 39 -7.85 0.82 5.94
CA GLU A 39 -6.88 1.82 6.43
C GLU A 39 -6.86 3.06 5.52
N LEU A 40 -6.93 2.85 4.19
CA LEU A 40 -7.03 3.95 3.22
C LEU A 40 -8.34 4.73 3.37
N VAL A 41 -9.46 4.03 3.55
CA VAL A 41 -10.77 4.65 3.76
C VAL A 41 -10.79 5.42 5.08
N SER A 42 -10.30 4.83 6.18
CA SER A 42 -10.22 5.53 7.46
C SER A 42 -9.37 6.80 7.37
N PHE A 43 -8.24 6.76 6.65
CA PHE A 43 -7.42 7.95 6.47
C PHE A 43 -8.08 8.99 5.55
N ALA A 44 -8.75 8.57 4.48
CA ALA A 44 -9.50 9.47 3.60
C ALA A 44 -10.68 10.15 4.32
N MET A 45 -11.37 9.42 5.20
CA MET A 45 -12.41 9.98 6.09
C MET A 45 -11.80 10.96 7.09
N TYR A 46 -10.69 10.58 7.74
CA TYR A 46 -9.94 11.48 8.60
C TYR A 46 -9.59 12.78 7.87
N LEU A 47 -9.07 12.74 6.65
CA LEU A 47 -8.76 13.94 5.86
C LEU A 47 -10.00 14.77 5.48
N ASN A 48 -11.20 14.16 5.36
CA ASN A 48 -12.43 14.92 5.16
C ASN A 48 -12.80 15.72 6.41
N ASP A 49 -12.65 15.13 7.58
CA ASP A 49 -12.90 15.79 8.88
C ASP A 49 -11.80 16.80 9.20
N PHE A 50 -10.55 16.46 8.87
CA PHE A 50 -9.35 17.26 9.09
C PHE A 50 -9.32 18.51 8.21
N ASN A 51 -9.86 18.46 6.99
CA ASN A 51 -10.01 19.66 6.14
C ASN A 51 -10.83 20.78 6.82
N ASN A 52 -11.73 20.46 7.74
CA ASN A 52 -12.49 21.44 8.51
C ASN A 52 -11.69 21.99 9.71
N GLN A 53 -10.65 21.28 10.15
CA GLN A 53 -9.76 21.64 11.28
C GLN A 53 -8.47 22.33 10.81
N LEU A 54 -8.07 22.14 9.54
CA LEU A 54 -6.86 22.72 8.93
C LEU A 54 -6.91 24.24 8.70
N ALA A 55 -8.08 24.87 8.86
CA ALA A 55 -8.20 26.32 8.84
C ALA A 55 -7.55 26.92 10.12
N GLY A 56 -6.22 27.03 10.12
CA GLY A 56 -5.45 27.61 11.23
C GLY A 56 -4.24 26.79 11.69
N GLU A 57 -4.04 25.57 11.17
CA GLU A 57 -2.91 24.73 11.57
C GLU A 57 -1.61 25.12 10.83
N PRO A 58 -0.43 25.05 11.49
CA PRO A 58 0.85 25.32 10.86
C PRO A 58 1.15 24.31 9.74
N SER A 59 1.75 24.78 8.63
CA SER A 59 2.13 23.93 7.48
C SER A 59 2.95 22.69 7.88
N GLU A 60 3.76 22.80 8.92
CA GLU A 60 4.60 21.72 9.44
C GLU A 60 3.78 20.55 10.01
N TYR A 61 2.62 20.83 10.61
CA TYR A 61 1.71 19.80 11.12
C TYR A 61 1.05 19.02 9.98
N ILE A 62 0.65 19.73 8.92
CA ILE A 62 0.10 19.15 7.68
C ILE A 62 1.15 18.24 7.03
N GLU A 63 2.39 18.72 6.91
CA GLU A 63 3.49 17.93 6.38
C GLU A 63 3.75 16.68 7.21
N THR A 64 3.68 16.76 8.53
CA THR A 64 3.91 15.62 9.42
C THR A 64 2.88 14.51 9.23
N VAL A 65 1.61 14.88 9.02
CA VAL A 65 0.50 13.94 8.76
C VAL A 65 0.64 13.24 7.40
N LEU A 66 1.13 13.95 6.39
CA LEU A 66 1.24 13.44 5.01
C LEU A 66 2.57 12.72 4.75
N ARG A 67 3.64 13.06 5.48
CA ARG A 67 5.01 12.49 5.35
C ARG A 67 5.09 10.96 5.25
N PRO A 68 4.23 10.16 5.91
CA PRO A 68 4.30 8.70 5.80
C PRO A 68 3.94 8.14 4.41
N PHE A 69 3.29 8.93 3.55
CA PHE A 69 2.78 8.51 2.25
C PHE A 69 3.64 9.09 1.11
N ASN A 70 3.82 8.32 0.05
CA ASN A 70 4.38 8.86 -1.19
C ASN A 70 3.28 9.53 -2.04
N GLU A 71 3.70 10.27 -3.07
CA GLU A 71 2.80 11.00 -3.98
C GLU A 71 1.68 10.12 -4.55
N GLN A 72 1.99 8.90 -5.02
CA GLN A 72 0.98 8.00 -5.58
C GLN A 72 -0.02 7.50 -4.54
N GLU A 73 0.44 7.24 -3.32
CA GLU A 73 -0.44 6.87 -2.20
C GLU A 73 -1.36 8.03 -1.82
N LEU A 74 -0.84 9.26 -1.82
CA LEU A 74 -1.61 10.46 -1.56
C LEU A 74 -2.67 10.70 -2.64
N ASP A 75 -2.31 10.63 -3.93
CA ASP A 75 -3.26 10.75 -5.04
C ASP A 75 -4.43 9.75 -4.92
N PHE A 76 -4.10 8.52 -4.52
CA PHE A 76 -5.09 7.48 -4.33
C PHE A 76 -6.01 7.78 -3.13
N ILE A 77 -5.43 8.20 -2.00
CA ILE A 77 -6.17 8.62 -0.80
C ILE A 77 -7.10 9.81 -1.12
N PHE A 78 -6.62 10.80 -1.88
CA PHE A 78 -7.42 11.95 -2.30
C PHE A 78 -8.56 11.55 -3.25
N SER A 79 -8.32 10.56 -4.12
CA SER A 79 -9.37 10.00 -4.97
C SER A 79 -10.49 9.33 -4.16
N ILE A 80 -10.11 8.54 -3.13
CA ILE A 80 -11.08 7.95 -2.19
C ILE A 80 -11.83 9.05 -1.44
N LYS A 81 -11.12 10.05 -0.91
CA LYS A 81 -11.67 11.19 -0.18
C LYS A 81 -12.73 11.93 -0.99
N HIS A 82 -12.43 12.23 -2.26
CA HIS A 82 -13.33 12.91 -3.17
C HIS A 82 -14.58 12.08 -3.47
N ALA A 83 -14.42 10.79 -3.78
CA ALA A 83 -15.54 9.90 -4.04
C ALA A 83 -16.44 9.72 -2.81
N LEU A 84 -15.86 9.61 -1.60
CA LEU A 84 -16.61 9.58 -0.34
C LEU A 84 -17.42 10.87 -0.14
N LYS A 85 -16.80 12.04 -0.37
CA LYS A 85 -17.46 13.35 -0.19
C LYS A 85 -18.64 13.55 -1.15
N GLN A 86 -18.57 12.98 -2.35
CA GLN A 86 -19.62 13.07 -3.37
C GLN A 86 -20.67 11.95 -3.29
N GLY A 87 -20.47 10.94 -2.44
CA GLY A 87 -21.31 9.74 -2.45
C GLY A 87 -21.18 8.92 -3.75
N ASP A 88 -20.05 9.03 -4.45
CA ASP A 88 -19.80 8.35 -5.73
C ASP A 88 -19.42 6.87 -5.49
N LYS A 89 -20.45 6.06 -5.27
CA LYS A 89 -20.31 4.61 -5.05
C LYS A 89 -19.63 3.89 -6.23
N PRO A 90 -19.96 4.15 -7.51
CA PRO A 90 -19.26 3.52 -8.63
C PRO A 90 -17.74 3.74 -8.63
N THR A 91 -17.29 4.95 -8.30
CA THR A 91 -15.85 5.24 -8.20
C THR A 91 -15.22 4.53 -7.00
N LEU A 92 -15.89 4.49 -5.85
CA LEU A 92 -15.41 3.75 -4.68
C LEU A 92 -15.24 2.25 -4.97
N ASP A 93 -16.18 1.64 -5.69
CA ASP A 93 -16.12 0.23 -6.07
C ASP A 93 -14.92 -0.04 -7.01
N LYS A 94 -14.68 0.85 -7.98
CA LYS A 94 -13.50 0.76 -8.86
C LYS A 94 -12.18 0.87 -8.07
N LEU A 95 -12.08 1.84 -7.16
CA LEU A 95 -10.91 2.02 -6.31
C LEU A 95 -10.68 0.80 -5.40
N TYR A 96 -11.75 0.25 -4.82
CA TYR A 96 -11.69 -0.97 -4.02
C TYR A 96 -11.15 -2.16 -4.83
N GLN A 97 -11.67 -2.39 -6.04
CA GLN A 97 -11.19 -3.45 -6.92
C GLN A 97 -9.70 -3.27 -7.25
N GLN A 98 -9.27 -2.04 -7.52
CA GLN A 98 -7.87 -1.74 -7.81
C GLN A 98 -6.96 -2.06 -6.61
N VAL A 99 -7.37 -1.72 -5.39
CA VAL A 99 -6.66 -2.09 -4.14
C VAL A 99 -6.63 -3.61 -3.96
N ALA A 100 -7.74 -4.32 -4.21
CA ALA A 100 -7.80 -5.77 -4.09
C ALA A 100 -6.81 -6.47 -5.04
N VAL A 101 -6.75 -6.03 -6.31
CA VAL A 101 -5.79 -6.53 -7.30
C VAL A 101 -4.35 -6.26 -6.86
N ASN A 102 -4.08 -5.06 -6.35
CA ASN A 102 -2.74 -4.70 -5.89
C ASN A 102 -2.32 -5.49 -4.66
N ILE A 103 -3.20 -5.68 -3.68
CA ILE A 103 -2.94 -6.54 -2.53
C ILE A 103 -2.65 -7.97 -2.97
N ALA A 104 -3.41 -8.52 -3.91
CA ALA A 104 -3.16 -9.85 -4.45
C ALA A 104 -1.79 -9.92 -5.14
N ARG A 105 -1.40 -8.88 -5.89
CA ARG A 105 -0.07 -8.79 -6.52
C ARG A 105 1.05 -8.74 -5.47
N VAL A 106 0.92 -7.92 -4.44
CA VAL A 106 1.86 -7.87 -3.30
C VAL A 106 2.01 -9.23 -2.65
N LYS A 107 0.90 -9.92 -2.36
CA LYS A 107 0.94 -11.27 -1.77
C LYS A 107 1.71 -12.26 -2.65
N ARG A 108 1.47 -12.25 -3.97
CA ARG A 108 2.19 -13.11 -4.92
C ARG A 108 3.69 -12.79 -4.95
N ILE A 109 4.06 -11.52 -4.95
CA ILE A 109 5.47 -11.09 -4.93
C ILE A 109 6.13 -11.56 -3.63
N CYS A 110 5.50 -11.30 -2.48
CA CYS A 110 5.99 -11.76 -1.17
C CYS A 110 6.19 -13.28 -1.17
N ALA A 111 5.19 -14.04 -1.62
CA ALA A 111 5.24 -15.51 -1.68
C ALA A 111 6.44 -16.01 -2.50
N ARG A 112 6.73 -15.42 -3.67
CA ARG A 112 7.91 -15.82 -4.46
C ARG A 112 9.21 -15.67 -3.67
N TYR A 113 9.41 -14.56 -2.98
CA TYR A 113 10.65 -14.31 -2.24
C TYR A 113 10.74 -15.05 -0.90
N THR A 114 9.61 -15.48 -0.32
CA THR A 114 9.60 -16.37 0.85
C THR A 114 9.75 -17.83 0.47
N ASP A 115 9.10 -18.27 -0.61
CA ASP A 115 9.11 -19.66 -1.08
C ASP A 115 10.42 -20.05 -1.78
N ILE A 116 11.13 -19.09 -2.39
CA ILE A 116 12.48 -19.33 -2.93
C ILE A 116 13.43 -19.83 -1.82
N LYS A 117 13.29 -19.33 -0.58
CA LYS A 117 14.05 -19.87 0.56
C LYS A 117 13.61 -21.27 0.95
N THR A 118 12.30 -21.56 0.92
CA THR A 118 11.78 -22.91 1.20
C THR A 118 12.35 -23.91 0.20
N LYS A 119 12.30 -23.61 -1.11
CA LYS A 119 12.83 -24.49 -2.16
C LYS A 119 14.35 -24.69 -2.05
N LEU A 120 15.13 -23.62 -1.83
CA LEU A 120 16.59 -23.75 -1.66
C LEU A 120 16.97 -24.56 -0.41
N LYS A 121 16.19 -24.44 0.69
CA LYS A 121 16.41 -25.25 1.89
C LYS A 121 16.09 -26.73 1.66
N THR A 122 15.04 -27.06 0.91
CA THR A 122 14.69 -28.46 0.62
C THR A 122 15.71 -29.12 -0.31
N THR A 123 16.25 -28.40 -1.30
CA THR A 123 17.29 -28.95 -2.18
C THR A 123 18.60 -29.25 -1.44
N LEU A 124 18.98 -28.43 -0.44
CA LEU A 124 20.19 -28.63 0.36
C LEU A 124 20.07 -29.71 1.45
N VAL A 125 18.85 -30.13 1.81
CA VAL A 125 18.61 -31.18 2.83
C VAL A 125 18.23 -32.52 2.18
N GLY A 126 17.88 -32.52 0.89
CA GLY A 126 17.55 -33.73 0.11
C GLY A 126 18.73 -34.43 -0.57
N GLU A 127 19.96 -33.92 -0.40
CA GLU A 127 21.20 -34.57 -0.81
C GLU A 127 21.98 -35.00 0.45
N ASN A 128 21.52 -36.08 1.11
CA ASN A 128 22.30 -36.90 2.05
C ASN A 128 21.70 -38.30 2.09
#